data_AF-A0A2K3NXA0-F1
#
_entry.id   AF-A0A2K3NXA0-F1
#
_cell.length_a   1.000
_cell.length_b   1.000
_cell.length_c   1.000
_cell.angle_alpha   90.00
_cell.angle_beta   90.00
_cell.angle_gamma   90.00
#
_symmetry.space_group_name_H-M   'P 1'
#
loop_
_entity.id
_entity.type
_entity.pdbx_description
1 polymer ?
#
loop_
_entity_poly.entity_id
_entity_poly.type
_entity_poly.pdbx_seq_one_letter_code
_entity_poly.pdbx_strand_id
1 'polypeptide(L)'
;RVAKYQEANPTVFTVVTFPFLFAVMFGDWGHGICLLLAALYFIVREKKLSSQKLDDITEMTFGGRYIIFMMALFSIYTGFIYNEFFSVPFPLFAPSAYECRDLSCRDSTTIGLIKTGPTYPFGLDPVWHGTRSELPFLNSLKMKMSILLGVAQMNLGIIMSYCNARFFKNSVNVCLFGYLSLLIIVKWCTGSQADLYHVMIYMFLSPTDDLGENQLFAGQKNLQLVLLLLAGVAVPWMLLPKPFILKKQHEARHGDESYAPLPNTEESLQVESNHDSHGHEEFEFSEIFVHQLIHTIEFVLGAVSNTASYLRLWALSLAHSELSSVFYEKVLMLAWGYNNVIILIVGLIVFIFATVGVLLVMETLSAFLHALRLHWVEYQNKFYEGDGYLFHPFSFSLLDEEDDVL
;
A
#
# COMPACT_ATOMS: atom_id res chain seq x y z
N ARG A 1 -13.73 -12.47 -5.00
CA ARG A 1 -14.15 -11.88 -6.30
C ARG A 1 -13.11 -12.26 -7.33
N VAL A 2 -13.52 -12.78 -8.49
CA VAL A 2 -12.59 -13.24 -9.55
C VAL A 2 -12.45 -12.15 -10.61
N ALA A 3 -11.26 -12.02 -11.21
CA ALA A 3 -10.96 -11.00 -12.19
C ALA A 3 -11.86 -11.17 -13.43
N LYS A 4 -12.26 -10.07 -14.06
CA LYS A 4 -12.99 -10.11 -15.32
C LYS A 4 -12.11 -10.66 -16.44
N TYR A 5 -12.72 -11.24 -17.46
CA TYR A 5 -11.99 -11.79 -18.61
C TYR A 5 -11.11 -10.72 -19.26
N GLN A 6 -9.80 -11.03 -19.41
CA GLN A 6 -8.75 -10.14 -19.92
C GLN A 6 -8.47 -8.86 -19.10
N GLU A 7 -8.89 -8.83 -17.83
CA GLU A 7 -8.52 -7.76 -16.91
C GLU A 7 -7.04 -7.89 -16.46
N ALA A 8 -6.44 -6.73 -16.17
CA ALA A 8 -5.14 -6.61 -15.54
C ALA A 8 -5.01 -7.48 -14.27
N ASN A 9 -4.19 -8.53 -14.32
CA ASN A 9 -4.00 -9.40 -13.15
C ASN A 9 -3.23 -8.66 -12.02
N PRO A 10 -3.85 -8.43 -10.84
CA PRO A 10 -3.22 -7.75 -9.71
C PRO A 10 -2.04 -8.53 -9.11
N THR A 11 -1.98 -9.85 -9.36
CA THR A 11 -1.04 -10.76 -8.72
C THR A 11 0.40 -10.45 -9.09
N VAL A 12 0.66 -10.04 -10.33
CA VAL A 12 2.03 -9.81 -10.83
C VAL A 12 2.75 -8.74 -10.01
N PHE A 13 2.05 -7.65 -9.66
CA PHE A 13 2.61 -6.61 -8.80
C PHE A 13 2.60 -7.02 -7.33
N THR A 14 1.51 -7.66 -6.89
CA THR A 14 1.36 -8.14 -5.51
C THR A 14 2.51 -9.04 -5.09
N VAL A 15 3.05 -9.90 -5.96
CA VAL A 15 4.19 -10.78 -5.64
C VAL A 15 5.41 -10.03 -5.11
N VAL A 16 5.63 -8.77 -5.53
CA VAL A 16 6.75 -7.94 -5.08
C VAL A 16 6.30 -6.91 -4.05
N THR A 17 5.19 -6.21 -4.31
CA THR A 17 4.73 -5.12 -3.43
C THR A 17 4.25 -5.62 -2.08
N PHE A 18 3.66 -6.81 -2.01
CA PHE A 18 3.17 -7.39 -0.76
C PHE A 18 4.31 -7.71 0.22
N PRO A 19 5.32 -8.50 -0.15
CA PRO A 19 6.49 -8.72 0.70
C PRO A 19 7.23 -7.44 1.08
N PHE A 20 7.29 -6.46 0.17
CA PHE A 20 7.94 -5.18 0.43
C PHE A 20 7.22 -4.32 1.48
N LEU A 21 5.89 -4.18 1.39
CA LEU A 21 5.13 -3.46 2.43
C LEU A 21 5.20 -4.16 3.78
N PHE A 22 5.16 -5.50 3.78
CA PHE A 22 5.38 -6.28 4.99
C PHE A 22 6.74 -5.97 5.61
N ALA A 23 7.81 -5.95 4.80
CA ALA A 23 9.16 -5.67 5.27
C ALA A 23 9.33 -4.27 5.87
N VAL A 24 8.57 -3.28 5.39
CA VAL A 24 8.56 -1.92 5.98
C VAL A 24 7.96 -1.93 7.39
N MET A 25 6.95 -2.77 7.63
CA MET A 25 6.33 -2.96 8.95
C MET A 25 7.22 -3.80 9.87
N PHE A 26 7.85 -4.85 9.33
CA PHE A 26 8.67 -5.81 10.05
C PHE A 26 10.15 -5.67 9.67
N GLY A 27 10.70 -4.49 9.95
CA GLY A 27 12.04 -4.10 9.52
C GLY A 27 13.13 -4.41 10.54
N ASP A 28 13.41 -5.68 10.79
CA ASP A 28 14.55 -6.13 11.60
C ASP A 28 15.24 -7.27 10.87
N TRP A 29 16.55 -7.14 10.61
CA TRP A 29 17.28 -8.15 9.85
C TRP A 29 17.63 -9.38 10.70
N GLY A 30 17.72 -9.28 12.02
CA GLY A 30 17.85 -10.42 12.93
C GLY A 30 16.59 -11.29 12.93
N HIS A 31 15.42 -10.67 13.10
CA HIS A 31 14.14 -11.36 12.97
C HIS A 31 13.90 -11.88 11.53
N GLY A 32 14.30 -11.10 10.52
CA GLY A 32 14.25 -11.48 9.12
C GLY A 32 15.09 -12.74 8.82
N ILE A 33 16.28 -12.88 9.42
CA ILE A 33 17.10 -14.11 9.31
C ILE A 33 16.38 -15.30 9.93
N CYS A 34 15.72 -15.15 11.09
CA CYS A 34 14.94 -16.22 11.70
C CYS A 34 13.78 -16.66 10.80
N LEU A 35 13.05 -15.71 10.20
CA LEU A 35 12.00 -16.01 9.22
C LEU A 35 12.57 -16.66 7.95
N LEU A 36 13.74 -16.24 7.49
CA LEU A 36 14.42 -16.82 6.33
C LEU A 36 14.79 -18.29 6.59
N LEU A 37 15.35 -18.58 7.77
CA LEU A 37 15.69 -19.95 8.18
C LEU A 37 14.45 -20.83 8.27
N ALA A 38 13.35 -20.31 8.82
CA ALA A 38 12.08 -21.02 8.87
C ALA A 38 11.51 -21.30 7.46
N ALA A 39 11.53 -20.30 6.57
CA ALA A 39 11.10 -20.45 5.19
C ALA A 39 11.96 -21.47 4.41
N LEU A 40 13.29 -21.40 4.57
CA LEU A 40 14.22 -22.32 3.93
C LEU A 40 14.03 -23.74 4.44
N TYR A 41 13.73 -23.93 5.72
CA TYR A 41 13.38 -25.25 6.27
C TYR A 41 12.14 -25.86 5.59
N PHE A 42 11.10 -25.06 5.35
CA PHE A 42 9.91 -25.53 4.62
C PHE A 42 10.21 -25.85 3.14
N ILE A 43 11.07 -25.05 2.48
CA ILE A 43 11.46 -25.27 1.07
C ILE A 43 12.31 -26.54 0.93
N VAL A 44 13.31 -26.74 1.80
CA VAL A 44 14.19 -27.93 1.73
C VAL A 44 13.42 -29.23 1.99
N ARG A 45 12.38 -29.19 2.82
CA ARG A 45 11.55 -30.37 3.14
C ARG A 45 10.34 -30.55 2.22
N GLU A 46 10.26 -29.83 1.10
CA GLU A 46 9.11 -29.86 0.17
C GLU A 46 8.67 -31.28 -0.22
N LYS A 47 9.62 -32.14 -0.63
CA LYS A 47 9.29 -33.52 -1.05
C LYS A 47 8.74 -34.39 0.07
N LYS A 48 9.15 -34.17 1.31
CA LYS A 48 8.70 -34.94 2.47
C LYS A 48 7.35 -34.44 2.98
N LEU A 49 7.17 -33.12 2.98
CA LEU A 49 5.94 -32.48 3.46
C LEU A 49 4.78 -32.64 2.46
N SER A 50 5.06 -32.62 1.16
CA SER A 50 4.05 -32.83 0.11
C SER A 50 3.43 -34.23 0.12
N SER A 51 4.07 -35.21 0.75
CA SER A 51 3.58 -36.59 0.83
C SER A 51 2.81 -36.87 2.13
N GLN A 52 2.75 -35.92 3.06
CA GLN A 52 2.15 -36.10 4.38
C GLN A 52 0.90 -35.22 4.49
N LYS A 53 -0.21 -35.78 5.01
CA LYS A 53 -1.41 -34.99 5.35
C LYS A 53 -1.02 -34.06 6.50
N LEU A 54 -0.95 -32.77 6.20
CA LEU A 54 -0.56 -31.70 7.12
C LEU A 54 -1.80 -31.21 7.89
N ASP A 55 -1.56 -30.59 9.05
CA ASP A 55 -2.60 -29.87 9.78
C ASP A 55 -2.94 -28.56 9.04
N ASP A 56 -4.19 -28.07 9.14
CA ASP A 56 -4.71 -26.94 8.35
C ASP A 56 -3.80 -25.69 8.39
N ILE A 57 -3.23 -25.38 9.56
CA ILE A 57 -2.32 -24.24 9.75
C ILE A 57 -0.99 -24.46 9.01
N THR A 58 -0.48 -25.68 9.06
CA THR A 58 0.77 -26.05 8.38
C THR A 58 0.58 -26.15 6.87
N GLU A 59 -0.59 -26.54 6.39
CA GLU A 59 -0.93 -26.54 4.97
C GLU A 59 -0.99 -25.10 4.41
N MET A 60 -1.68 -24.19 5.10
CA MET A 60 -1.72 -22.78 4.72
C MET A 60 -0.31 -22.17 4.66
N THR A 61 0.53 -22.48 5.65
CA THR A 61 1.93 -22.01 5.69
C THR A 61 2.77 -22.62 4.56
N PHE A 62 2.53 -23.90 4.23
CA PHE A 62 3.23 -24.60 3.15
C PHE A 62 2.85 -24.09 1.76
N GLY A 63 1.57 -23.76 1.54
CA GLY A 63 1.09 -23.11 0.32
C GLY A 63 1.73 -21.73 0.12
N GLY A 64 1.98 -20.99 1.21
CA GLY A 64 2.60 -19.66 1.22
C GLY A 64 4.13 -19.63 1.24
N ARG A 65 4.85 -20.76 1.10
CA ARG A 65 6.31 -20.84 1.35
C ARG A 65 7.14 -19.80 0.60
N TYR A 66 6.84 -19.56 -0.68
CA TYR A 66 7.57 -18.58 -1.50
C TYR A 66 7.26 -17.13 -1.09
N ILE A 67 6.06 -16.87 -0.60
CA ILE A 67 5.67 -15.56 -0.09
C ILE A 67 6.45 -15.26 1.20
N ILE A 68 6.51 -16.22 2.13
CA ILE A 68 7.27 -16.09 3.39
C ILE A 68 8.77 -15.91 3.09
N PHE A 69 9.31 -16.64 2.12
CA PHE A 69 10.70 -16.48 1.68
C PHE A 69 10.99 -15.05 1.16
N MET A 70 10.13 -14.52 0.29
CA MET A 70 10.28 -13.15 -0.21
C MET A 70 10.12 -12.10 0.90
N MET A 71 9.17 -12.31 1.83
CA MET A 71 8.97 -11.44 2.99
C MET A 71 10.23 -11.38 3.86
N ALA A 72 10.87 -12.51 4.11
CA ALA A 72 12.10 -12.57 4.89
C ALA A 72 13.26 -11.84 4.19
N LEU A 73 13.43 -12.01 2.87
CA LEU A 73 14.48 -11.32 2.11
C LEU A 73 14.30 -9.80 2.15
N PHE A 74 13.08 -9.31 1.91
CA PHE A 74 12.82 -7.87 1.98
C PHE A 74 12.92 -7.34 3.41
N SER A 75 12.52 -8.10 4.43
CA SER A 75 12.65 -7.74 5.85
C SER A 75 14.12 -7.57 6.25
N ILE A 76 15.02 -8.42 5.74
CA ILE A 76 16.47 -8.25 5.92
C ILE A 76 16.95 -6.95 5.25
N TYR A 77 16.48 -6.68 4.02
CA TYR A 77 16.84 -5.45 3.31
C TYR A 77 16.38 -4.18 4.04
N THR A 78 15.13 -4.13 4.50
CA THR A 78 14.62 -2.99 5.28
C THR A 78 15.24 -2.90 6.66
N GLY A 79 15.54 -4.03 7.30
CA GLY A 79 16.27 -4.09 8.56
C GLY A 79 17.68 -3.49 8.48
N PHE A 80 18.38 -3.67 7.36
CA PHE A 80 19.64 -2.97 7.13
C PHE A 80 19.47 -1.47 6.89
N ILE A 81 18.37 -1.03 6.28
CA ILE A 81 18.05 0.40 6.12
C ILE A 81 17.79 1.04 7.48
N TYR A 82 17.05 0.37 8.36
CA TYR A 82 16.79 0.86 9.73
C TYR A 82 18.00 0.70 10.65
N ASN A 83 18.93 -0.20 10.31
CA ASN A 83 20.11 -0.53 11.10
C ASN A 83 19.77 -1.06 12.51
N GLU A 84 18.76 -1.93 12.59
CA GLU A 84 18.26 -2.52 13.84
C GLU A 84 18.47 -4.04 13.83
N PHE A 85 19.34 -4.58 14.70
CA PHE A 85 19.51 -6.03 14.92
C PHE A 85 19.08 -6.42 16.33
N PHE A 86 17.92 -7.05 16.52
CA PHE A 86 17.42 -7.36 17.88
C PHE A 86 17.52 -6.14 18.83
N SER A 87 17.17 -4.95 18.33
CA SER A 87 17.30 -3.66 19.04
C SER A 87 18.72 -3.20 19.38
N VAL A 88 19.72 -3.67 18.65
CA VAL A 88 21.11 -3.20 18.75
C VAL A 88 21.60 -2.70 17.38
N PRO A 89 22.21 -1.51 17.30
CA PRO A 89 22.73 -0.97 16.05
C PRO A 89 24.11 -1.56 15.72
N PHE A 90 24.42 -1.72 14.43
CA PHE A 90 25.75 -2.14 13.99
C PHE A 90 26.45 -1.04 13.18
N PRO A 91 27.70 -0.66 13.53
CA PRO A 91 28.50 0.25 12.71
C PRO A 91 29.13 -0.52 11.54
N LEU A 92 28.33 -0.85 10.53
CA LEU A 92 28.72 -1.82 9.49
C LEU A 92 29.43 -1.19 8.28
N PHE A 93 29.11 0.05 7.90
CA PHE A 93 29.54 0.62 6.61
C PHE A 93 30.52 1.81 6.70
N ALA A 94 30.47 2.62 7.77
CA ALA A 94 31.34 3.80 7.93
C ALA A 94 31.40 4.27 9.40
N PRO A 95 32.39 5.10 9.78
CA PRO A 95 32.26 5.94 10.97
C PRO A 95 31.04 6.87 10.84
N SER A 96 30.41 7.17 11.97
CA SER A 96 29.21 8.01 12.05
C SER A 96 29.47 9.41 11.52
N ALA A 97 28.43 10.03 10.95
CA ALA A 97 28.49 11.42 10.49
C ALA A 97 28.54 12.42 11.67
N TYR A 98 28.21 11.93 12.86
CA TYR A 98 28.14 12.66 14.11
C TYR A 98 29.28 12.23 15.03
N GLU A 99 30.11 13.18 15.44
CA GLU A 99 31.16 12.97 16.44
C GLU A 99 31.10 14.06 17.52
N CYS A 100 31.53 13.71 18.72
CA CYS A 100 31.79 14.66 19.79
C CYS A 100 33.15 15.31 19.56
N ARG A 101 33.19 16.65 19.44
CA ARG A 101 34.43 17.41 19.23
C ARG A 101 35.35 17.43 20.47
N ASP A 102 34.80 17.33 21.67
CA ASP A 102 35.53 17.40 22.95
C ASP A 102 35.34 16.14 23.81
N LEU A 103 36.37 15.77 24.59
CA LEU A 103 36.34 14.62 25.51
C LEU A 103 35.28 14.77 26.62
N SER A 104 34.89 16.01 26.93
CA SER A 104 33.83 16.36 27.90
C SER A 104 32.40 16.13 27.39
N CYS A 105 32.22 16.00 26.07
CA CYS A 105 30.93 15.70 25.44
C CYS A 105 30.46 14.27 25.74
N ARG A 106 31.40 13.35 26.02
CA ARG A 106 31.12 11.95 26.37
C ARG A 106 30.40 11.80 27.71
N ASP A 107 30.62 12.74 28.65
CA ASP A 107 30.02 12.73 30.00
C ASP A 107 28.89 13.77 30.15
N SER A 108 28.68 14.65 29.17
CA SER A 108 27.62 15.66 29.21
C SER A 108 26.31 15.12 28.63
N THR A 109 25.23 15.19 29.40
CA THR A 109 23.89 14.76 28.96
C THR A 109 23.14 15.82 28.14
N THR A 110 23.75 17.00 27.92
CA THR A 110 23.10 18.20 27.36
C THR A 110 23.72 18.75 26.07
N ILE A 111 24.93 18.33 25.69
CA ILE A 111 25.58 18.82 24.46
C ILE A 111 25.21 17.89 23.31
N GLY A 112 24.53 18.43 22.30
CA GLY A 112 24.13 17.67 21.11
C GLY A 112 25.31 17.30 20.22
N LEU A 113 25.25 16.14 19.57
CA LEU A 113 26.28 15.74 18.62
C LEU A 113 26.26 16.65 17.39
N ILE A 114 27.45 17.07 16.95
CA ILE A 114 27.61 17.96 15.80
C ILE A 114 27.91 17.08 14.58
N LYS A 115 27.28 17.40 13.45
CA LYS A 115 27.60 16.76 12.17
C LYS A 115 29.00 17.21 11.72
N THR A 116 29.99 16.35 11.89
CA THR A 116 31.39 16.60 11.55
C THR A 116 31.79 15.92 10.24
N GLY A 117 31.09 14.83 9.88
CA GLY A 117 31.41 13.98 8.73
C GLY A 117 30.41 14.02 7.57
N PRO A 118 30.74 13.35 6.45
CA PRO A 118 29.78 13.07 5.38
C PRO A 118 28.63 12.19 5.89
N THR A 119 27.47 12.27 5.24
CA THR A 119 26.29 11.46 5.59
C THR A 119 26.60 9.97 5.51
N TYR A 120 26.04 9.19 6.45
CA TYR A 120 26.19 7.74 6.47
C TYR A 120 25.78 7.13 5.13
N PRO A 121 26.61 6.27 4.51
CA PRO A 121 26.45 5.88 3.11
C PRO A 121 25.24 4.96 2.87
N PHE A 122 24.81 4.20 3.87
CA PHE A 122 23.71 3.27 3.72
C PHE A 122 22.96 3.03 5.04
N GLY A 123 21.66 3.35 5.06
CA GLY A 123 20.80 3.17 6.23
C GLY A 123 20.89 4.30 7.25
N LEU A 124 20.36 4.04 8.44
CA LEU A 124 20.37 4.98 9.57
C LEU A 124 21.73 4.99 10.28
N ASP A 125 22.20 6.18 10.66
CA ASP A 125 23.43 6.33 11.42
C ASP A 125 23.29 5.67 12.82
N PRO A 126 24.17 4.70 13.17
CA PRO A 126 24.13 4.00 14.46
C PRO A 126 24.10 4.93 15.68
N VAL A 127 24.66 6.13 15.56
CA VAL A 127 24.82 7.06 16.70
C VAL A 127 23.50 7.66 17.18
N TRP A 128 22.42 7.57 16.40
CA TRP A 128 21.09 7.95 16.88
C TRP A 128 20.59 7.04 17.99
N HIS A 129 21.03 5.79 18.02
CA HIS A 129 20.56 4.80 18.99
C HIS A 129 21.01 5.14 20.41
N GLY A 130 20.07 5.19 21.35
CA GLY A 130 20.33 5.56 22.75
C GLY A 130 20.37 7.07 23.00
N THR A 131 20.09 7.90 21.99
CA THR A 131 19.93 9.35 22.17
C THR A 131 18.50 9.68 22.62
N ARG A 132 18.32 10.74 23.44
CA ARG A 132 16.98 11.21 23.83
C ARG A 132 16.12 11.66 22.64
N SER A 133 16.75 11.99 21.52
CA SER A 133 16.13 12.48 20.28
C SER A 133 15.87 11.37 19.25
N GLU A 134 16.19 10.12 19.54
CA GLU A 134 15.99 8.98 18.65
C GLU A 134 14.52 8.81 18.26
N LEU A 135 13.64 8.68 19.26
CA LEU A 135 12.23 8.41 19.03
C LEU A 135 11.51 9.53 18.24
N PRO A 136 11.68 10.84 18.55
CA PRO A 136 11.14 11.90 17.71
C PRO A 136 11.65 11.87 16.26
N PHE A 137 12.94 11.55 16.06
CA PHE A 137 13.55 11.47 14.72
C PHE A 137 13.01 10.28 13.92
N LEU A 138 13.04 9.06 14.50
CA LEU A 138 12.55 7.83 13.88
C LEU A 138 11.05 7.91 13.58
N ASN A 139 10.28 8.52 14.49
CA ASN A 139 8.86 8.75 14.28
C ASN A 139 8.60 9.63 13.04
N SER A 140 9.30 10.78 12.93
CA SER A 140 9.18 11.65 11.76
C SER A 140 9.60 10.94 10.45
N LEU A 141 10.72 10.20 10.49
CA LEU A 141 11.25 9.46 9.34
C LEU A 141 10.26 8.38 8.86
N LYS A 142 9.86 7.46 9.76
CA LYS A 142 8.99 6.33 9.43
C LYS A 142 7.60 6.81 9.00
N MET A 143 7.05 7.86 9.63
CA MET A 143 5.79 8.47 9.20
C MET A 143 5.88 9.00 7.76
N LYS A 144 6.91 9.80 7.44
CA LYS A 144 7.10 10.35 6.09
C LYS A 144 7.29 9.27 5.04
N MET A 145 8.08 8.24 5.35
CA MET A 145 8.31 7.11 4.46
C MET A 145 7.01 6.35 4.17
N SER A 146 6.19 6.12 5.20
CA SER A 146 4.88 5.45 5.08
C SER A 146 3.93 6.18 4.12
N ILE A 147 3.83 7.52 4.20
CA ILE A 147 3.03 8.30 3.24
C ILE A 147 3.57 8.15 1.82
N LEU A 148 4.89 8.29 1.65
CA LEU A 148 5.52 8.28 0.32
C LEU A 148 5.29 6.93 -0.37
N LEU A 149 5.47 5.83 0.36
CA LEU A 149 5.18 4.48 -0.12
C LEU A 149 3.70 4.29 -0.43
N GLY A 150 2.81 4.77 0.44
CA GLY A 150 1.37 4.66 0.24
C GLY A 150 0.88 5.37 -1.02
N VAL A 151 1.39 6.57 -1.27
CA VAL A 151 1.01 7.28 -2.49
C VAL A 151 1.68 6.69 -3.75
N ALA A 152 2.93 6.21 -3.66
CA ALA A 152 3.57 5.50 -4.76
C ALA A 152 2.75 4.25 -5.17
N GLN A 153 2.30 3.46 -4.21
CA GLN A 153 1.43 2.30 -4.44
C GLN A 153 0.05 2.71 -5.00
N MET A 154 -0.56 3.77 -4.45
CA MET A 154 -1.81 4.32 -4.98
C MET A 154 -1.71 4.74 -6.44
N ASN A 155 -0.59 5.39 -6.82
CA ASN A 155 -0.35 5.84 -8.18
C ASN A 155 -0.16 4.66 -9.13
N LEU A 156 0.54 3.61 -8.70
CA LEU A 156 0.67 2.37 -9.47
C LEU A 156 -0.70 1.76 -9.77
N GLY A 157 -1.62 1.73 -8.80
CA GLY A 157 -2.99 1.26 -9.02
C GLY A 157 -3.78 2.09 -10.04
N ILE A 158 -3.63 3.42 -10.03
CA ILE A 158 -4.28 4.31 -11.01
C ILE A 158 -3.71 4.09 -12.42
N ILE A 159 -2.38 3.90 -12.54
CA ILE A 159 -1.73 3.58 -13.81
C ILE A 159 -2.27 2.26 -14.37
N MET A 160 -2.50 1.26 -13.51
CA MET A 160 -3.08 -0.01 -13.95
C MET A 160 -4.52 0.13 -14.44
N SER A 161 -5.33 0.93 -13.74
CA SER A 161 -6.70 1.27 -14.19
C SER A 161 -6.69 1.93 -15.57
N TYR A 162 -5.74 2.84 -15.82
CA TYR A 162 -5.55 3.47 -17.12
C TYR A 162 -5.18 2.45 -18.22
N CYS A 163 -4.25 1.53 -17.93
CA CYS A 163 -3.88 0.46 -18.87
C CYS A 163 -5.07 -0.44 -19.21
N ASN A 164 -5.91 -0.76 -18.21
CA ASN A 164 -7.12 -1.55 -18.39
C ASN A 164 -8.14 -0.84 -19.31
N ALA A 165 -8.40 0.44 -19.06
CA ALA A 165 -9.30 1.25 -19.88
C ALA A 165 -8.83 1.39 -21.34
N ARG A 166 -7.51 1.50 -21.56
CA ARG A 166 -6.91 1.54 -22.89
C ARG A 166 -7.06 0.21 -23.64
N PHE A 167 -6.94 -0.91 -22.94
CA PHE A 167 -7.08 -2.25 -23.52
C PHE A 167 -8.51 -2.52 -24.02
N PHE A 168 -9.53 -2.19 -23.21
CA PHE A 168 -10.94 -2.40 -23.58
C PHE A 168 -11.50 -1.40 -24.63
N LYS A 169 -10.65 -0.52 -25.21
CA LYS A 169 -11.00 0.45 -26.28
C LYS A 169 -12.27 1.28 -26.02
N ASN A 170 -12.64 1.48 -24.76
CA ASN A 170 -13.82 2.26 -24.41
C ASN A 170 -13.44 3.76 -24.43
N SER A 171 -13.54 4.37 -25.62
CA SER A 171 -12.93 5.67 -25.95
C SER A 171 -13.41 6.84 -25.07
N VAL A 172 -14.56 6.69 -24.38
CA VAL A 172 -15.09 7.69 -23.44
C VAL A 172 -14.35 7.68 -22.09
N ASN A 173 -13.89 6.52 -21.60
CA ASN A 173 -13.17 6.40 -20.32
C ASN A 173 -11.66 6.67 -20.46
N VAL A 174 -11.10 6.49 -21.67
CA VAL A 174 -9.65 6.65 -21.94
C VAL A 174 -9.19 8.11 -21.83
N CYS A 175 -10.00 9.08 -22.27
CA CYS A 175 -9.65 10.50 -22.15
C CYS A 175 -9.80 11.04 -20.72
N LEU A 176 -10.79 10.55 -19.97
CA LEU A 176 -11.16 11.11 -18.67
C LEU A 176 -10.24 10.60 -17.54
N PHE A 177 -9.89 9.31 -17.56
CA PHE A 177 -8.99 8.70 -16.58
C PHE A 177 -7.49 8.89 -16.93
N GLY A 178 -7.17 8.94 -18.23
CA GLY A 178 -5.80 9.15 -18.72
C GLY A 178 -5.26 10.55 -18.45
N TYR A 179 -6.08 11.58 -18.65
CA TYR A 179 -5.70 12.97 -18.39
C TYR A 179 -5.50 13.23 -16.88
N LEU A 180 -6.32 12.63 -16.02
CA LEU A 180 -6.21 12.70 -14.56
C LEU A 180 -4.93 12.04 -14.04
N SER A 181 -4.57 10.86 -14.56
CA SER A 181 -3.33 10.14 -14.20
C SER A 181 -2.08 10.90 -14.63
N LEU A 182 -2.08 11.47 -15.84
CA LEU A 182 -0.97 12.28 -16.37
C LEU A 182 -0.76 13.57 -15.54
N LEU A 183 -1.84 14.20 -15.07
CA LEU A 183 -1.76 15.38 -14.20
C LEU A 183 -1.24 15.06 -12.78
N ILE A 184 -1.54 13.89 -12.23
CA ILE A 184 -1.01 13.45 -10.92
C ILE A 184 0.49 13.11 -11.05
N ILE A 185 0.90 12.46 -12.14
CA ILE A 185 2.31 12.18 -12.45
C ILE A 185 3.09 13.49 -12.67
N VAL A 186 2.55 14.46 -13.39
CA VAL A 186 3.17 15.79 -13.57
C VAL A 186 3.26 16.56 -12.26
N LYS A 187 2.22 16.52 -11.43
CA LYS A 187 2.21 17.11 -10.08
C LYS A 187 3.32 16.53 -9.19
N TRP A 188 3.63 15.25 -9.34
CA TRP A 188 4.61 14.53 -8.53
C TRP A 188 6.05 14.63 -9.07
N CYS A 189 6.23 14.69 -10.39
CA CYS A 189 7.53 14.95 -11.02
C CYS A 189 8.06 16.37 -10.77
N THR A 190 7.22 17.31 -10.34
CA THR A 190 7.63 18.71 -10.06
C THR A 190 8.24 18.89 -8.65
N GLY A 191 8.27 17.83 -7.83
CA GLY A 191 9.14 17.63 -6.67
C GLY A 191 9.56 18.86 -5.85
N SER A 192 8.96 19.03 -4.66
CA SER A 192 9.51 19.90 -3.62
C SER A 192 9.50 19.19 -2.27
N GLN A 193 10.67 19.11 -1.65
CA GLN A 193 10.98 18.41 -0.39
C GLN A 193 10.87 19.36 0.81
N ALA A 194 9.78 19.30 1.62
CA ALA A 194 9.81 19.42 3.10
C ALA A 194 8.41 19.29 3.75
N ASP A 195 8.40 19.38 5.10
CA ASP A 195 7.36 18.99 6.05
C ASP A 195 5.91 19.22 5.63
N LEU A 196 5.30 18.12 5.18
CA LEU A 196 4.10 18.11 4.35
C LEU A 196 2.80 18.36 5.12
N TYR A 197 2.69 18.00 6.41
CA TYR A 197 1.39 18.05 7.10
C TYR A 197 0.94 19.45 7.50
N HIS A 198 1.82 20.24 8.13
CA HIS A 198 1.49 21.63 8.48
C HIS A 198 1.22 22.44 7.20
N VAL A 199 2.02 22.24 6.15
CA VAL A 199 1.83 22.89 4.85
C VAL A 199 0.55 22.41 4.15
N MET A 200 0.18 21.13 4.25
CA MET A 200 -1.05 20.59 3.64
C MET A 200 -2.32 21.06 4.37
N ILE A 201 -2.28 21.21 5.70
CA ILE A 201 -3.38 21.78 6.49
C ILE A 201 -3.53 23.28 6.18
N TYR A 202 -2.43 24.05 6.22
CA TYR A 202 -2.48 25.49 5.93
C TYR A 202 -2.77 25.80 4.46
N MET A 203 -2.44 24.90 3.51
CA MET A 203 -2.82 25.03 2.10
C MET A 203 -4.34 25.04 1.89
N PHE A 204 -5.10 24.27 2.68
CA PHE A 204 -6.57 24.24 2.59
C PHE A 204 -7.25 25.24 3.52
N LEU A 205 -6.66 25.53 4.69
CA LEU A 205 -7.29 26.36 5.72
C LEU A 205 -6.99 27.87 5.55
N SER A 206 -5.78 28.23 5.09
CA SER A 206 -5.34 29.63 4.95
C SER A 206 -4.35 29.80 3.78
N PRO A 207 -4.79 29.75 2.51
CA PRO A 207 -3.90 29.77 1.33
C PRO A 207 -3.17 31.10 1.08
N THR A 208 -3.42 32.15 1.88
CA THR A 208 -2.96 33.53 1.61
C THR A 208 -2.02 34.11 2.67
N ASP A 209 -1.84 33.43 3.81
CA ASP A 209 -0.95 33.90 4.88
C ASP A 209 0.53 33.75 4.50
N ASP A 210 1.34 34.74 4.89
CA ASP A 210 2.78 34.70 4.68
C ASP A 210 3.41 33.73 5.69
N LEU A 211 3.79 32.54 5.22
CA LEU A 211 4.66 31.63 5.95
C LEU A 211 6.06 32.28 6.09
N GLY A 212 6.25 33.11 7.12
CA GLY A 212 7.49 33.88 7.39
C GLY A 212 8.80 33.09 7.24
N GLU A 213 9.33 32.50 8.32
CA GLU A 213 10.62 31.76 8.27
C GLU A 213 10.52 30.35 7.65
N ASN A 214 9.34 29.93 7.19
CA ASN A 214 9.06 28.61 6.62
C ASN A 214 8.89 28.62 5.10
N GLN A 215 9.53 29.58 4.41
CA GLN A 215 9.51 29.66 2.97
C GLN A 215 10.53 28.67 2.39
N LEU A 216 10.02 27.55 1.90
CA LEU A 216 10.84 26.40 1.52
C LEU A 216 11.50 26.58 0.15
N PHE A 217 10.82 27.28 -0.74
CA PHE A 217 11.28 27.64 -2.08
C PHE A 217 10.69 28.98 -2.51
N ALA A 218 11.42 29.73 -3.35
CA ALA A 218 10.90 30.94 -3.97
C ALA A 218 9.72 30.59 -4.90
N GLY A 219 8.56 31.26 -4.71
CA GLY A 219 7.35 31.03 -5.52
C GLY A 219 6.37 29.98 -4.98
N GLN A 220 6.59 29.43 -3.78
CA GLN A 220 5.70 28.44 -3.13
C GLN A 220 4.23 28.88 -3.07
N LYS A 221 3.96 30.15 -2.76
CA LYS A 221 2.59 30.72 -2.68
C LYS A 221 1.83 30.61 -4.00
N ASN A 222 2.48 30.93 -5.11
CA ASN A 222 1.88 30.84 -6.45
C ASN A 222 1.61 29.38 -6.83
N LEU A 223 2.53 28.48 -6.53
CA LEU A 223 2.38 27.06 -6.84
C LEU A 223 1.25 26.41 -6.01
N GLN A 224 1.12 26.77 -4.73
CA GLN A 224 0.02 26.31 -3.87
C GLN A 224 -1.35 26.81 -4.35
N LEU A 225 -1.45 28.09 -4.73
CA LEU A 225 -2.70 28.67 -5.26
C LEU A 225 -3.13 27.99 -6.57
N VAL A 226 -2.19 27.80 -7.51
CA VAL A 226 -2.44 27.11 -8.79
C VAL A 226 -2.89 25.67 -8.53
N LEU A 227 -2.27 25.00 -7.57
CA LEU A 227 -2.62 23.62 -7.24
C LEU A 227 -4.01 23.49 -6.59
N LEU A 228 -4.39 24.43 -5.72
CA LEU A 228 -5.71 24.47 -5.11
C LEU A 228 -6.80 24.73 -6.16
N LEU A 229 -6.56 25.68 -7.08
CA LEU A 229 -7.48 25.95 -8.18
C LEU A 229 -7.64 24.73 -9.11
N LEU A 230 -6.55 24.07 -9.47
CA LEU A 230 -6.59 22.86 -10.28
C LEU A 230 -7.40 21.74 -9.59
N ALA A 231 -7.21 21.55 -8.27
CA ALA A 231 -7.97 20.57 -7.50
C ALA A 231 -9.46 20.93 -7.42
N GLY A 232 -9.79 22.20 -7.26
CA GLY A 232 -11.18 22.69 -7.27
C GLY A 232 -11.87 22.48 -8.62
N VAL A 233 -11.16 22.68 -9.74
CA VAL A 233 -11.69 22.43 -11.09
C VAL A 233 -11.79 20.93 -11.41
N ALA A 234 -10.95 20.09 -10.81
CA ALA A 234 -10.96 18.65 -11.05
C ALA A 234 -12.26 17.96 -10.57
N VAL A 235 -12.88 18.45 -9.50
CA VAL A 235 -14.11 17.83 -8.95
C VAL A 235 -15.31 18.00 -9.91
N PRO A 236 -15.65 19.21 -10.40
CA PRO A 236 -16.66 19.37 -11.45
C PRO A 236 -16.32 18.62 -12.74
N TRP A 237 -15.03 18.56 -13.10
CA TRP A 237 -14.58 17.84 -14.31
C TRP A 237 -14.73 16.33 -14.22
N MET A 238 -14.74 15.73 -13.01
CA MET A 238 -15.02 14.31 -12.84
C MET A 238 -16.52 13.99 -12.90
N LEU A 239 -17.35 14.91 -12.42
CA LEU A 239 -18.80 14.72 -12.30
C LEU A 239 -19.53 14.88 -13.62
N LEU A 240 -19.21 15.91 -14.40
CA LEU A 240 -20.05 16.40 -15.50
C LEU A 240 -19.83 15.70 -16.86
N PRO A 241 -18.61 15.38 -17.33
CA PRO A 241 -18.45 14.98 -18.73
C PRO A 241 -19.08 13.62 -19.05
N LYS A 242 -18.98 12.64 -18.16
CA LYS A 242 -19.52 11.29 -18.41
C LYS A 242 -21.06 11.29 -18.59
N PRO A 243 -21.88 11.80 -17.66
CA PRO A 243 -23.33 11.80 -17.83
C PRO A 243 -23.78 12.64 -19.03
N PHE A 244 -23.12 13.77 -19.30
CA PHE A 244 -23.47 14.62 -20.45
C PHE A 244 -23.06 14.00 -21.81
N ILE A 245 -21.94 13.30 -21.89
CA ILE A 245 -21.54 12.57 -23.10
C ILE A 245 -22.48 11.40 -23.37
N LEU A 246 -22.86 10.64 -22.33
CA LEU A 246 -23.82 9.55 -22.43
C LEU A 246 -25.21 10.05 -22.87
N LYS A 247 -25.68 11.18 -22.30
CA LYS A 247 -26.91 11.84 -22.73
C LYS A 247 -26.87 12.23 -24.22
N LYS A 248 -25.76 12.85 -24.67
CA LYS A 248 -25.60 13.27 -26.06
C LYS A 248 -25.53 12.07 -27.03
N GLN A 249 -24.90 10.97 -26.63
CA GLN A 249 -24.87 9.74 -27.42
C GLN A 249 -26.25 9.08 -27.53
N HIS A 250 -27.06 9.16 -26.47
CA HIS A 250 -28.43 8.66 -26.45
C HIS A 250 -29.35 9.52 -27.35
N GLU A 251 -29.27 10.86 -27.25
CA GLU A 251 -29.99 11.78 -28.15
C GLU A 251 -29.59 11.59 -29.62
N ALA A 252 -28.30 11.34 -29.91
CA ALA A 252 -27.83 11.07 -31.26
C ALA A 252 -28.29 9.70 -31.82
N ARG A 253 -28.45 8.68 -30.97
CA ARG A 253 -29.00 7.37 -31.39
C ARG A 253 -30.51 7.41 -31.58
N HIS A 254 -31.25 8.16 -30.77
CA HIS A 254 -32.70 8.34 -30.95
C HIS A 254 -33.05 9.31 -32.09
N GLY A 255 -32.15 10.24 -32.46
CA GLY A 255 -32.34 11.13 -33.60
C GLY A 255 -32.34 10.43 -34.96
N ASP A 256 -31.74 9.24 -35.07
CA ASP A 256 -31.59 8.50 -36.34
C ASP A 256 -32.71 7.48 -36.60
N GLU A 257 -33.51 7.11 -35.58
CA GLU A 257 -34.66 6.19 -35.74
C GLU A 257 -35.99 6.90 -36.06
N SER A 258 -36.01 8.24 -36.14
CA SER A 258 -37.27 9.00 -36.32
C SER A 258 -37.54 9.52 -37.74
N TYR A 259 -36.70 9.24 -38.75
CA TYR A 259 -36.99 9.65 -40.14
C TYR A 259 -36.60 8.61 -41.19
N ALA A 260 -37.54 7.73 -41.53
CA ALA A 260 -37.68 7.21 -42.89
C ALA A 260 -39.18 7.07 -43.22
N PRO A 261 -39.82 8.08 -43.87
CA PRO A 261 -41.15 7.88 -44.41
C PRO A 261 -41.00 7.08 -45.71
N LEU A 262 -41.36 5.79 -45.67
CA LEU A 262 -41.50 4.98 -46.88
C LEU A 262 -42.77 5.43 -47.63
N PRO A 263 -42.70 5.74 -48.94
CA PRO A 263 -43.89 6.06 -49.72
C PRO A 263 -44.72 4.80 -49.98
N ASN A 264 -46.03 4.90 -49.72
CA ASN A 264 -47.03 3.87 -49.99
C ASN A 264 -47.02 3.39 -51.46
N THR A 265 -47.09 2.08 -51.68
CA THR A 265 -47.81 1.47 -52.82
C THR A 265 -48.29 0.05 -52.44
N GLU A 266 -49.59 -0.04 -52.20
CA GLU A 266 -50.56 -1.12 -52.48
C GLU A 266 -50.33 -2.61 -52.05
N GLU A 267 -51.35 -3.11 -51.34
CA GLU A 267 -51.91 -4.47 -51.25
C GLU A 267 -51.29 -5.58 -50.35
N SER A 268 -51.98 -5.77 -49.21
CA SER A 268 -52.66 -7.03 -48.81
C SER A 268 -52.15 -7.80 -47.57
N LEU A 269 -53.15 -8.16 -46.74
CA LEU A 269 -53.25 -9.25 -45.76
C LEU A 269 -52.87 -8.98 -44.29
N GLN A 270 -53.92 -8.97 -43.49
CA GLN A 270 -53.95 -9.09 -42.03
C GLN A 270 -53.27 -10.39 -41.56
N VAL A 271 -52.37 -10.29 -40.58
CA VAL A 271 -52.20 -11.30 -39.53
C VAL A 271 -51.98 -10.58 -38.21
N GLU A 272 -52.93 -10.78 -37.30
CA GLU A 272 -52.92 -10.32 -35.92
C GLU A 272 -52.34 -11.45 -35.05
N SER A 273 -51.28 -11.20 -34.27
CA SER A 273 -51.04 -11.88 -32.98
C SER A 273 -49.84 -11.32 -32.20
N ASN A 274 -50.17 -10.74 -31.05
CA ASN A 274 -49.48 -10.76 -29.74
C ASN A 274 -48.04 -10.23 -29.57
N HIS A 275 -47.96 -9.18 -28.73
CA HIS A 275 -47.08 -9.04 -27.56
C HIS A 275 -45.62 -9.47 -27.73
N ASP A 276 -44.75 -8.48 -27.97
CA ASP A 276 -43.70 -8.17 -27.00
C ASP A 276 -43.45 -6.66 -26.98
N SER A 277 -43.92 -6.06 -25.90
CA SER A 277 -43.57 -4.71 -25.49
C SER A 277 -42.08 -4.73 -25.19
N HIS A 278 -41.25 -4.33 -26.15
CA HIS A 278 -39.87 -3.95 -25.87
C HIS A 278 -39.94 -2.75 -24.91
N GLY A 279 -39.72 -3.07 -23.64
CA GLY A 279 -39.65 -2.10 -22.57
C GLY A 279 -38.68 -1.00 -22.97
N HIS A 280 -39.21 0.21 -23.02
CA HIS A 280 -38.42 1.40 -22.85
C HIS A 280 -37.72 1.25 -21.50
N GLU A 281 -36.48 0.76 -21.48
CA GLU A 281 -35.56 1.17 -20.42
C GLU A 281 -35.43 2.69 -20.61
N GLU A 282 -36.28 3.45 -19.93
CA GLU A 282 -36.15 4.89 -19.84
C GLU A 282 -34.73 5.14 -19.36
N PHE A 283 -33.93 5.77 -20.21
CA PHE A 283 -32.59 6.21 -19.84
C PHE A 283 -32.75 7.26 -18.74
N GLU A 284 -32.77 6.80 -17.49
CA GLU A 284 -32.88 7.66 -16.33
C GLU A 284 -31.55 8.41 -16.16
N PHE A 285 -31.43 9.54 -16.84
CA PHE A 285 -30.32 10.47 -16.68
C PHE A 285 -30.10 10.81 -15.20
N SER A 286 -31.18 10.84 -14.41
CA SER A 286 -31.14 11.00 -12.96
C SER A 286 -30.36 9.88 -12.26
N GLU A 287 -30.61 8.61 -12.59
CA GLU A 287 -29.90 7.46 -12.01
C GLU A 287 -28.41 7.49 -12.32
N ILE A 288 -28.05 7.73 -13.59
CA ILE A 288 -26.65 7.80 -14.03
C ILE A 288 -25.93 8.99 -13.36
N PHE A 289 -26.62 10.12 -13.22
CA PHE A 289 -26.08 11.30 -12.55
C PHE A 289 -25.86 11.03 -11.04
N VAL A 290 -26.83 10.40 -10.36
CA VAL A 290 -26.70 10.03 -8.94
C VAL A 290 -25.58 9.01 -8.74
N HIS A 291 -25.49 7.98 -9.57
CA HIS A 291 -24.42 6.99 -9.50
C HIS A 291 -23.04 7.62 -9.72
N GLN A 292 -22.91 8.52 -10.71
CA GLN A 292 -21.65 9.24 -10.96
C GLN A 292 -21.30 10.22 -9.83
N LEU A 293 -22.29 10.84 -9.19
CA LEU A 293 -22.09 11.69 -8.02
C LEU A 293 -21.55 10.88 -6.84
N ILE A 294 -22.16 9.73 -6.54
CA ILE A 294 -21.70 8.83 -5.48
C ILE A 294 -20.26 8.39 -5.75
N HIS A 295 -19.97 7.94 -6.97
CA HIS A 295 -18.62 7.52 -7.36
C HIS A 295 -17.59 8.67 -7.23
N THR A 296 -17.98 9.91 -7.51
CA THR A 296 -17.12 11.09 -7.34
C THR A 296 -16.83 11.38 -5.87
N ILE A 297 -17.85 11.34 -5.02
CA ILE A 297 -17.70 11.54 -3.57
C ILE A 297 -16.87 10.43 -2.95
N GLU A 298 -17.15 9.17 -3.28
CA GLU A 298 -16.40 8.01 -2.80
C GLU A 298 -14.94 8.07 -3.25
N PHE A 299 -14.66 8.47 -4.48
CA PHE A 299 -13.29 8.60 -4.96
C PHE A 299 -12.50 9.70 -4.24
N VAL A 300 -13.08 10.88 -4.04
CA VAL A 300 -12.40 12.00 -3.37
C VAL A 300 -12.18 11.71 -1.89
N LEU A 301 -13.22 11.26 -1.17
CA LEU A 301 -13.10 10.89 0.24
C LEU A 301 -12.20 9.65 0.42
N GLY A 302 -12.31 8.69 -0.50
CA GLY A 302 -11.48 7.50 -0.56
C GLY A 302 -10.00 7.84 -0.78
N ALA A 303 -9.66 8.81 -1.63
CA ALA A 303 -8.25 9.19 -1.86
C ALA A 303 -7.58 9.71 -0.57
N VAL A 304 -8.29 10.51 0.24
CA VAL A 304 -7.79 11.01 1.53
C VAL A 304 -7.73 9.88 2.56
N SER A 305 -8.81 9.11 2.69
CA SER A 305 -8.90 7.99 3.65
C SER A 305 -7.86 6.91 3.38
N ASN A 306 -7.68 6.52 2.12
CA ASN A 306 -6.71 5.51 1.70
C ASN A 306 -5.28 5.99 1.97
N THR A 307 -4.97 7.27 1.73
CA THR A 307 -3.64 7.83 2.05
C THR A 307 -3.38 7.83 3.56
N ALA A 308 -4.38 8.18 4.38
CA ALA A 308 -4.26 8.13 5.84
C ALA A 308 -4.11 6.70 6.38
N SER A 309 -4.75 5.70 5.74
CA SER A 309 -4.66 4.28 6.14
C SER A 309 -3.22 3.75 6.08
N TYR A 310 -2.37 4.29 5.20
CA TYR A 310 -0.96 3.90 5.10
C TYR A 310 -0.12 4.23 6.32
N LEU A 311 -0.57 5.15 7.20
CA LEU A 311 0.10 5.45 8.48
C LEU A 311 0.24 4.22 9.38
N ARG A 312 -0.55 3.17 9.12
CA ARG A 312 -0.39 1.87 9.76
C ARG A 312 1.01 1.26 9.56
N LEU A 313 1.62 1.47 8.40
CA LEU A 313 2.98 0.99 8.11
C LEU A 313 3.97 1.54 9.13
N TRP A 314 3.85 2.85 9.41
CA TRP A 314 4.64 3.52 10.43
C TRP A 314 4.31 3.01 11.84
N ALA A 315 3.02 3.00 12.20
CA ALA A 315 2.60 2.63 13.55
C ALA A 315 3.07 1.22 13.96
N LEU A 316 2.95 0.24 13.05
CA LEU A 316 3.39 -1.13 13.35
C LEU A 316 4.92 -1.27 13.35
N SER A 317 5.62 -0.55 12.46
CA SER A 317 7.09 -0.55 12.44
C SER A 317 7.69 0.11 13.68
N LEU A 318 7.03 1.12 14.24
CA LEU A 318 7.43 1.73 15.50
C LEU A 318 7.14 0.78 16.66
N ALA A 319 5.93 0.19 16.71
CA ALA A 319 5.57 -0.77 17.76
C ALA A 319 6.54 -1.96 17.81
N HIS A 320 6.91 -2.53 16.66
CA HIS A 320 7.86 -3.64 16.57
C HIS A 320 9.24 -3.29 17.14
N SER A 321 9.79 -2.13 16.76
CA SER A 321 11.09 -1.63 17.23
C SER A 321 11.08 -1.38 18.75
N GLU A 322 10.04 -0.70 19.27
CA GLU A 322 9.89 -0.46 20.71
C GLU A 322 9.71 -1.76 21.51
N LEU A 323 8.91 -2.70 21.00
CA LEU A 323 8.63 -3.96 21.68
C LEU A 323 9.89 -4.85 21.72
N SER A 324 10.68 -4.87 20.65
CA SER A 324 11.98 -5.53 20.63
C SER A 324 12.94 -4.90 21.65
N SER A 325 12.98 -3.56 21.74
CA SER A 325 13.89 -2.86 22.65
C SER A 325 13.54 -3.13 24.12
N VAL A 326 12.24 -3.09 24.45
CA VAL A 326 11.76 -3.42 25.81
C VAL A 326 12.11 -4.86 26.18
N PHE A 327 11.96 -5.83 25.27
CA PHE A 327 12.36 -7.20 25.58
C PHE A 327 13.88 -7.34 25.77
N TYR A 328 14.68 -6.68 24.94
CA TYR A 328 16.13 -6.68 25.08
C TYR A 328 16.57 -6.08 26.43
N GLU A 329 16.07 -4.90 26.79
CA GLU A 329 16.43 -4.25 28.05
C GLU A 329 15.90 -4.97 29.29
N LYS A 330 14.63 -5.37 29.28
CA LYS A 330 13.97 -5.92 30.49
C LYS A 330 14.29 -7.38 30.74
N VAL A 331 14.62 -8.16 29.70
CA VAL A 331 14.93 -9.59 29.86
C VAL A 331 16.44 -9.82 29.83
N LEU A 332 17.13 -9.39 28.76
CA LEU A 332 18.54 -9.73 28.57
C LEU A 332 19.47 -8.86 29.43
N MET A 333 19.32 -7.53 29.40
CA MET A 333 20.18 -6.65 30.21
C MET A 333 19.97 -6.84 31.71
N LEU A 334 18.72 -7.06 32.15
CA LEU A 334 18.42 -7.39 33.54
C LEU A 334 19.09 -8.71 33.96
N ALA A 335 19.01 -9.76 33.14
CA ALA A 335 19.66 -11.04 33.42
C ALA A 335 21.19 -10.93 33.51
N TRP A 336 21.80 -10.08 32.69
CA TRP A 336 23.24 -9.82 32.73
C TRP A 336 23.69 -9.16 34.05
N GLY A 337 22.86 -8.28 34.62
CA GLY A 337 23.18 -7.55 35.85
C GLY A 337 23.34 -8.42 37.11
N TYR A 338 22.74 -9.63 37.13
CA TYR A 338 22.78 -10.51 38.31
C TYR A 338 24.04 -11.38 38.43
N ASN A 339 24.95 -11.34 37.45
CA ASN A 339 26.26 -12.03 37.42
C ASN A 339 26.24 -13.55 37.77
N ASN A 340 25.07 -14.17 37.76
CA ASN A 340 24.83 -15.57 38.09
C ASN A 340 24.54 -16.34 36.79
N VAL A 341 25.34 -17.35 36.50
CA VAL A 341 25.25 -18.15 35.26
C VAL A 341 23.87 -18.81 35.11
N ILE A 342 23.25 -19.26 36.21
CA ILE A 342 21.93 -19.90 36.18
C ILE A 342 20.84 -18.91 35.77
N ILE A 343 20.87 -17.69 36.33
CA ILE A 343 19.89 -16.63 36.03
C ILE A 343 20.08 -16.16 34.57
N LEU A 344 21.32 -16.10 34.10
CA LEU A 344 21.62 -15.76 32.71
C LEU A 344 21.04 -16.80 31.72
N ILE A 345 21.22 -18.10 31.98
CA ILE A 345 20.69 -19.18 31.13
C ILE A 345 19.16 -19.15 31.10
N VAL A 346 18.52 -19.01 32.27
CA VAL A 346 17.05 -18.92 32.34
C VAL A 346 16.56 -17.67 31.61
N GLY A 347 17.21 -16.52 31.81
CA GLY A 347 16.89 -15.27 31.11
C GLY A 347 17.02 -15.39 29.59
N LEU A 348 18.05 -16.07 29.09
CA LEU A 348 18.24 -16.32 27.66
C LEU A 348 17.13 -17.21 27.08
N ILE A 349 16.75 -18.28 27.78
CA ILE A 349 15.66 -19.17 27.35
C ILE A 349 14.34 -18.40 27.27
N VAL A 350 14.03 -17.60 28.28
CA VAL A 350 12.82 -16.76 28.30
C VAL A 350 12.86 -15.74 27.17
N PHE A 351 14.02 -15.11 26.93
CA PHE A 351 14.20 -14.16 25.83
C PHE A 351 13.95 -14.80 24.47
N ILE A 352 14.51 -15.99 24.21
CA ILE A 352 14.30 -16.71 22.95
C ILE A 352 12.82 -17.09 22.78
N PHE A 353 12.18 -17.62 23.83
CA PHE A 353 10.78 -18.00 23.75
C PHE A 353 9.86 -16.79 23.53
N ALA A 354 10.09 -15.67 24.23
CA ALA A 354 9.34 -14.44 24.04
C ALA A 354 9.54 -13.86 22.62
N THR A 355 10.78 -13.87 22.13
CA THR A 355 11.10 -13.39 20.78
C THR A 355 10.46 -14.26 19.70
N VAL A 356 10.52 -15.58 19.83
CA VAL A 356 9.91 -16.49 18.84
C VAL A 356 8.38 -16.43 18.90
N GLY A 357 7.78 -16.45 20.10
CA GLY A 357 6.33 -16.47 20.25
C GLY A 357 5.67 -15.13 19.90
N VAL A 358 6.15 -14.04 20.50
CA VAL A 358 5.51 -12.72 20.38
C VAL A 358 6.01 -11.99 19.13
N LEU A 359 7.32 -11.75 19.02
CA LEU A 359 7.88 -10.96 17.92
C LEU A 359 7.80 -11.69 16.57
N LEU A 360 8.20 -12.96 16.50
CA LEU A 360 8.25 -13.67 15.22
C LEU A 360 6.92 -14.25 14.76
N VAL A 361 6.05 -14.76 15.64
CA VAL A 361 4.78 -15.37 15.21
C VAL A 361 3.64 -14.37 15.24
N MET A 362 3.35 -13.77 16.40
CA MET A 362 2.17 -12.91 16.57
C MET A 362 2.28 -11.61 15.75
N GLU A 363 3.41 -10.90 15.84
CA GLU A 363 3.57 -9.64 15.11
C GLU A 363 3.70 -9.84 13.60
N THR A 364 4.42 -10.87 13.15
CA THR A 364 4.48 -11.23 11.73
C THR A 364 3.09 -11.49 11.15
N LEU A 365 2.24 -12.23 11.87
CA LEU A 365 0.86 -12.48 11.42
C LEU A 365 0.05 -11.18 11.35
N SER A 366 0.20 -10.29 12.35
CA SER A 366 -0.46 -8.98 12.36
C SER A 366 -0.01 -8.10 11.18
N ALA A 367 1.31 -8.01 10.94
CA ALA A 367 1.89 -7.27 9.83
C ALA A 367 1.46 -7.85 8.48
N PHE A 368 1.40 -9.18 8.36
CA PHE A 368 0.90 -9.86 7.17
C PHE A 368 -0.55 -9.48 6.85
N LEU A 369 -1.46 -9.55 7.83
CA LEU A 369 -2.87 -9.20 7.64
C LEU A 369 -3.06 -7.72 7.30
N HIS A 370 -2.26 -6.85 7.90
CA HIS A 370 -2.29 -5.43 7.60
C HIS A 370 -1.76 -5.08 6.20
N ALA A 371 -0.69 -5.75 5.75
CA ALA A 371 -0.21 -5.65 4.38
C ALA A 371 -1.23 -6.18 3.36
N LEU A 372 -1.96 -7.26 3.71
CA LEU A 372 -3.02 -7.83 2.87
C LEU A 372 -4.17 -6.84 2.73
N ARG A 373 -4.59 -6.23 3.85
CA ARG A 373 -5.62 -5.20 3.84
C ARG A 373 -5.26 -4.05 2.91
N LEU A 374 -4.03 -3.52 3.00
CA LEU A 374 -3.51 -2.47 2.10
C LEU A 374 -3.64 -2.83 0.61
N HIS A 375 -3.45 -4.11 0.28
CA HIS A 375 -3.62 -4.58 -1.10
C HIS A 375 -5.08 -4.73 -1.50
N TRP A 376 -5.93 -5.26 -0.63
CA TRP A 376 -7.32 -5.53 -0.95
C TRP A 376 -8.15 -4.23 -1.02
N VAL A 377 -8.03 -3.36 -0.02
CA VAL A 377 -8.91 -2.20 0.11
C VAL A 377 -8.32 -0.99 -0.62
N GLU A 378 -7.04 -0.70 -0.45
CA GLU A 378 -6.44 0.54 -0.96
C GLU A 378 -5.86 0.38 -2.38
N TYR A 379 -5.37 -0.80 -2.76
CA TYR A 379 -4.79 -1.05 -4.10
C TYR A 379 -5.82 -1.59 -5.10
N GLN A 380 -6.51 -2.70 -4.80
CA GLN A 380 -7.41 -3.36 -5.74
C GLN A 380 -8.68 -2.55 -6.02
N ASN A 381 -9.21 -1.80 -5.06
CA ASN A 381 -10.44 -1.00 -5.23
C ASN A 381 -10.34 0.09 -6.33
N LYS A 382 -9.16 0.33 -6.90
CA LYS A 382 -8.92 1.33 -7.94
C LYS A 382 -9.08 0.84 -9.38
N PHE A 383 -8.91 -0.46 -9.60
CA PHE A 383 -8.86 -1.02 -10.95
C PHE A 383 -9.56 -2.36 -11.10
N TYR A 384 -9.85 -3.05 -9.99
CA TYR A 384 -10.39 -4.40 -9.99
C TYR A 384 -11.91 -4.37 -9.85
N GLU A 385 -12.64 -4.62 -10.93
CA GLU A 385 -14.11 -4.65 -10.92
C GLU A 385 -14.63 -5.95 -10.25
N GLY A 386 -13.97 -7.09 -10.51
CA GLY A 386 -14.17 -8.33 -9.75
C GLY A 386 -15.44 -9.14 -10.09
N ASP A 387 -16.05 -8.91 -11.26
CA ASP A 387 -17.28 -9.58 -11.76
C ASP A 387 -17.03 -10.88 -12.56
N GLY A 388 -15.86 -11.50 -12.42
CA GLY A 388 -15.52 -12.75 -13.12
C GLY A 388 -16.00 -14.03 -12.43
N TYR A 389 -15.90 -15.16 -13.14
CA TYR A 389 -16.07 -16.50 -12.60
C TYR A 389 -14.75 -17.29 -12.67
N LEU A 390 -14.51 -18.19 -11.71
CA LEU A 390 -13.29 -19.00 -11.70
C LEU A 390 -13.35 -20.04 -12.83
N PHE A 391 -12.25 -20.20 -13.55
CA PHE A 391 -12.15 -21.23 -14.58
C PHE A 391 -11.89 -22.59 -13.94
N HIS A 392 -12.89 -23.46 -13.96
CA HIS A 392 -12.77 -24.87 -13.59
C HIS A 392 -12.75 -25.72 -14.87
N PRO A 393 -11.59 -26.21 -15.34
CA PRO A 393 -11.55 -27.17 -16.43
C PRO A 393 -12.07 -28.53 -15.95
N PHE A 394 -12.73 -29.27 -16.84
CA PHE A 394 -13.07 -30.66 -16.57
C PHE A 394 -11.77 -31.49 -16.50
N SER A 395 -11.37 -31.91 -15.29
CA SER A 395 -10.19 -32.74 -15.03
C SER A 395 -10.53 -33.85 -14.05
N PHE A 396 -10.11 -35.08 -14.37
CA PHE A 396 -10.31 -36.24 -13.49
C PHE A 396 -9.55 -36.14 -12.16
N SER A 397 -8.49 -35.34 -12.10
CA SER A 397 -7.73 -35.10 -10.86
C SER A 397 -8.52 -34.33 -9.79
N LEU A 398 -9.59 -33.61 -10.18
CA LEU A 398 -10.43 -32.86 -9.24
C LEU A 398 -11.51 -33.74 -8.60
N LEU A 399 -11.83 -34.89 -9.21
CA LEU A 399 -12.80 -35.85 -8.68
C LEU A 399 -12.22 -36.64 -7.51
N ASP A 400 -10.93 -36.98 -7.57
CA ASP A 400 -10.21 -37.66 -6.46
C ASP A 400 -10.17 -36.79 -5.18
N GLU A 401 -10.28 -35.46 -5.28
CA GLU A 401 -10.31 -34.55 -4.12
C GLU A 401 -11.72 -34.42 -3.48
N GLU A 402 -12.81 -34.63 -4.24
CA GLU A 402 -14.18 -34.57 -3.71
C GLU A 402 -14.56 -35.86 -2.96
N ASP A 403 -14.01 -37.01 -3.36
CA ASP A 403 -14.29 -38.31 -2.73
C ASP A 403 -13.61 -38.48 -1.35
N ASP A 404 -12.62 -37.65 -1.01
CA ASP A 404 -11.94 -37.66 0.30
C ASP A 404 -12.70 -36.85 1.40
N VAL A 405 -13.81 -36.19 1.04
CA VAL A 405 -14.63 -35.34 1.93
C VAL A 405 -15.99 -35.98 2.28
N LEU A 406 -16.33 -37.12 1.69
CA LEU A 406 -17.49 -37.97 2.03
C LEU A 406 -17.07 -39.14 2.93
#